data_AF-A0A2S4Z5D1-F1
#
_entry.id   AF-A0A2S4Z5D1-F1
#
_cell.length_a   1.000
_cell.length_b   1.000
_cell.length_c   1.000
_cell.angle_alpha   90.00
_cell.angle_beta   90.00
_cell.angle_gamma   90.00
#
_symmetry.space_group_name_H-M   'P 1'
#
loop_
_entity.id
_entity.type
_entity.pdbx_description
1 polymer ?
#
loop_
_entity_poly.entity_id
_entity_poly.type
_entity_poly.pdbx_seq_one_letter_code
_entity_poly.pdbx_strand_id
1 'polypeptide(L)'
;MFGRQKSDPVIDPVSWDRAGHFLVGDVLRPPGLARKAVRDRRAVRFPTEIKGVRYYAPSVLVTAAGGETPSYALHDATAPDVLLCALTPEESGARYRVTDADGAELGLIHRTPAAKRTLQHTWWFQQAGHPDVVARYHWARGSAKEIVGRGRERLAQGAGAAVGGVVAALLDGSEGGDQPARAPRPVTWRTQDETETVVLTSVPLEGVRTYLPHAPWLDRRLAFAVAVLREA
;
A
#
# COMPACT_ATOMS: atom_id res chain seq x y z
N MET A 1 -42.76 13.65 2.11
CA MET A 1 -41.70 14.22 2.98
C MET A 1 -40.36 13.75 2.40
N PHE A 2 -39.67 14.62 1.66
CA PHE A 2 -38.38 14.26 1.05
C PHE A 2 -37.32 14.25 2.15
N GLY A 3 -36.81 13.07 2.49
CA GLY A 3 -35.70 12.93 3.43
C GLY A 3 -34.50 13.70 2.88
N ARG A 4 -34.03 14.71 3.62
CA ARG A 4 -32.78 15.41 3.31
C ARG A 4 -31.69 14.36 3.21
N GLN A 5 -31.21 14.13 1.99
CA GLN A 5 -30.06 13.27 1.75
C GLN A 5 -28.89 13.88 2.51
N LYS A 6 -28.48 13.22 3.59
CA LYS A 6 -27.36 13.69 4.42
C LYS A 6 -26.12 13.61 3.53
N SER A 7 -25.58 14.75 3.13
CA SER A 7 -24.37 14.80 2.31
C SER A 7 -23.26 14.04 3.04
N ASP A 8 -22.56 13.18 2.31
CA ASP A 8 -21.38 12.51 2.86
C ASP A 8 -20.37 13.58 3.32
N PRO A 9 -19.65 13.34 4.42
CA PRO A 9 -18.70 14.31 4.94
C PRO A 9 -17.57 14.54 3.94
N VAL A 10 -17.18 15.81 3.77
CA VAL A 10 -15.93 16.16 3.10
C VAL A 10 -14.78 15.61 3.95
N ILE A 11 -13.88 14.87 3.32
CA ILE A 11 -12.71 14.30 4.00
C ILE A 11 -11.50 15.15 3.62
N ASP A 12 -10.97 15.87 4.59
CA ASP A 12 -9.80 16.71 4.37
C ASP A 12 -8.56 15.86 4.01
N PRO A 13 -7.73 16.32 3.07
CA PRO A 13 -6.46 15.67 2.76
C PRO A 13 -5.52 15.61 3.98
N VAL A 14 -4.67 14.60 4.01
CA VAL A 14 -3.66 14.41 5.06
C VAL A 14 -2.25 14.38 4.48
N SER A 15 -1.27 14.83 5.26
CA SER A 15 0.14 14.83 4.85
C SER A 15 0.64 13.44 4.42
N TRP A 16 1.44 13.41 3.36
CA TRP A 16 1.99 12.18 2.76
C TRP A 16 3.10 11.53 3.57
N ASP A 17 3.73 12.28 4.47
CA ASP A 17 4.76 11.77 5.41
C ASP A 17 4.18 10.96 6.58
N ARG A 18 2.84 10.89 6.70
CA ARG A 18 2.13 10.20 7.77
C ARG A 18 2.51 8.73 7.87
N ALA A 19 2.97 8.29 9.04
CA ALA A 19 3.25 6.87 9.29
C ALA A 19 2.00 6.00 9.34
N GLY A 20 2.16 4.72 9.01
CA GLY A 20 1.12 3.69 9.11
C GLY A 20 0.80 3.02 7.78
N HIS A 21 -0.33 2.30 7.78
CA HIS A 21 -0.83 1.64 6.59
C HIS A 21 -1.45 2.66 5.63
N PHE A 22 -1.21 2.48 4.35
CA PHE A 22 -1.87 3.22 3.29
C PHE A 22 -2.52 2.26 2.29
N LEU A 23 -3.39 2.78 1.43
CA LEU A 23 -3.91 2.08 0.26
C LEU A 23 -3.80 2.97 -0.96
N VAL A 24 -3.93 2.38 -2.15
CA VAL A 24 -4.06 3.13 -3.40
C VAL A 24 -5.42 2.81 -4.01
N GLY A 25 -6.23 3.82 -4.28
CA GLY A 25 -7.55 3.60 -4.87
C GLY A 25 -8.45 4.83 -4.91
N ASP A 26 -9.66 4.63 -5.41
CA ASP A 26 -10.73 5.62 -5.50
C ASP A 26 -11.69 5.56 -4.31
N VAL A 27 -11.61 4.53 -3.45
CA VAL A 27 -12.54 4.33 -2.33
C VAL A 27 -12.22 5.29 -1.19
N LEU A 28 -13.14 6.21 -0.91
CA LEU A 28 -13.12 7.16 0.20
C LEU A 28 -13.85 6.61 1.43
N ARG A 29 -14.94 5.88 1.23
CA ARG A 29 -15.62 5.09 2.27
C ARG A 29 -15.95 3.71 1.73
N PRO A 30 -15.57 2.62 2.41
CA PRO A 30 -15.98 1.28 2.01
C PRO A 30 -17.51 1.11 2.14
N PRO A 31 -18.13 0.17 1.40
CA PRO A 31 -19.53 -0.13 1.59
C PRO A 31 -19.76 -0.73 2.98
N GLY A 32 -20.90 -0.41 3.59
CA GLY A 32 -21.38 -1.03 4.83
C GLY A 32 -22.78 -1.60 4.64
N LEU A 33 -23.28 -2.34 5.64
CA LEU A 33 -24.58 -3.04 5.60
C LEU A 33 -25.75 -2.18 5.08
N ALA A 34 -25.76 -0.88 5.40
CA ALA A 34 -26.81 0.06 5.01
C ALA A 34 -26.29 1.27 4.21
N ARG A 35 -25.03 1.27 3.76
CA ARG A 35 -24.41 2.45 3.11
C ARG A 35 -23.60 2.05 1.88
N LYS A 36 -23.85 2.74 0.77
CA LYS A 36 -23.03 2.61 -0.45
C LYS A 36 -21.62 3.13 -0.23
N ALA A 37 -20.68 2.57 -0.99
CA ALA A 37 -19.31 3.06 -1.07
C ALA A 37 -19.30 4.50 -1.60
N VAL A 38 -18.40 5.32 -1.05
CA VAL A 38 -18.11 6.66 -1.57
C VAL A 38 -16.80 6.59 -2.30
N ARG A 39 -16.77 7.12 -3.53
CA ARG A 39 -15.59 7.14 -4.39
C ARG A 39 -15.19 8.58 -4.71
N ASP A 40 -13.91 8.75 -4.97
CA ASP A 40 -13.25 10.02 -5.25
C ASP A 40 -12.02 9.76 -6.16
N ARG A 41 -11.24 10.79 -6.52
CA ARG A 41 -10.05 10.66 -7.36
C ARG A 41 -9.10 9.58 -6.85
N ARG A 42 -8.45 8.85 -7.74
CA ARG A 42 -7.45 7.83 -7.36
C ARG A 42 -6.32 8.49 -6.57
N ALA A 43 -6.04 7.98 -5.38
CA ALA A 43 -5.04 8.53 -4.49
C ALA A 43 -4.36 7.44 -3.66
N VAL A 44 -3.17 7.73 -3.15
CA VAL A 44 -2.67 7.14 -1.91
C VAL A 44 -3.53 7.70 -0.78
N ARG A 45 -4.11 6.81 0.02
CA ARG A 45 -5.04 7.16 1.08
C ARG A 45 -4.64 6.53 2.40
N PHE A 46 -4.89 7.26 3.49
CA PHE A 46 -4.67 6.78 4.85
C PHE A 46 -6.01 6.59 5.57
N PRO A 47 -6.11 5.56 6.42
CA PRO A 47 -7.30 5.37 7.24
C PRO A 47 -7.47 6.56 8.21
N THR A 48 -8.69 7.05 8.27
CA THR A 48 -9.13 8.05 9.26
C THR A 48 -10.51 7.65 9.78
N GLU A 49 -10.91 8.20 10.93
CA GLU A 49 -12.20 7.93 11.54
C GLU A 49 -12.94 9.24 11.79
N ILE A 50 -14.18 9.32 11.33
CA ILE A 50 -15.06 10.46 11.58
C ILE A 50 -16.36 9.93 12.16
N LYS A 51 -16.64 10.28 13.43
CA LYS A 51 -17.86 9.87 14.15
C LYS A 51 -18.05 8.34 14.16
N GLY A 52 -16.99 7.58 14.43
CA GLY A 52 -17.04 6.11 14.47
C GLY A 52 -17.13 5.44 13.10
N VAL A 53 -17.04 6.19 12.01
CA VAL A 53 -17.06 5.66 10.64
C VAL A 53 -15.68 5.82 10.03
N ARG A 54 -15.14 4.71 9.51
CA ARG A 54 -13.86 4.71 8.82
C ARG A 54 -13.99 5.32 7.43
N TYR A 55 -13.03 6.18 7.11
CA TYR A 55 -12.82 6.79 5.80
C TYR A 55 -11.35 6.63 5.40
N TYR A 56 -11.06 6.92 4.14
CA TYR A 56 -9.72 6.90 3.58
C TYR A 56 -9.40 8.29 3.02
N ALA A 57 -8.74 9.09 3.85
CA ALA A 57 -8.36 10.46 3.50
C ALA A 57 -7.30 10.45 2.39
N PRO A 58 -7.47 11.28 1.34
CA PRO A 58 -6.47 11.39 0.29
C PRO A 58 -5.19 12.03 0.84
N SER A 59 -4.05 11.56 0.36
CA SER A 59 -2.75 12.03 0.81
C SER A 59 -1.80 12.30 -0.35
N VAL A 60 -1.83 11.44 -1.37
CA VAL A 60 -1.13 11.69 -2.64
C VAL A 60 -2.09 11.44 -3.77
N LEU A 61 -2.38 12.44 -4.60
CA LEU A 61 -3.20 12.31 -5.79
C LEU A 61 -2.42 11.59 -6.88
N VAL A 62 -3.03 10.59 -7.52
CA VAL A 62 -2.41 9.82 -8.59
C VAL A 62 -3.03 10.21 -9.92
N THR A 63 -2.20 10.73 -10.82
CA THR A 63 -2.57 11.02 -12.20
C THR A 63 -1.81 10.10 -13.14
N ALA A 64 -2.52 9.44 -14.05
CA ALA A 64 -1.91 8.67 -15.12
C ALA A 64 -1.85 9.52 -16.40
N ALA A 65 -0.75 9.42 -17.14
CA ALA A 65 -0.57 10.08 -18.42
C ALA A 65 0.03 9.11 -19.44
N GLY A 66 -0.44 9.16 -20.69
CA GLY A 66 0.09 8.36 -21.80
C GLY A 66 -0.82 7.25 -22.30
N GLY A 67 -0.29 6.42 -23.20
CA GLY A 67 -0.98 5.36 -23.96
C GLY A 67 -0.91 3.97 -23.32
N GLU A 68 -0.61 2.94 -24.11
CA GLU A 68 -0.66 1.51 -23.72
C GLU A 68 0.15 1.17 -22.44
N THR A 69 1.28 1.86 -22.24
CA THR A 69 2.04 1.81 -20.98
C THR A 69 2.03 3.20 -20.33
N PRO A 70 1.17 3.45 -19.34
CA PRO A 70 1.02 4.77 -18.74
C PRO A 70 2.22 5.14 -17.87
N SER A 71 2.57 6.42 -17.89
CA SER A 71 3.35 7.08 -16.85
C SER A 71 2.42 7.55 -15.72
N TYR A 72 2.97 7.75 -14.53
CA TYR A 72 2.22 8.27 -13.39
C TYR A 72 2.92 9.45 -12.75
N ALA A 73 2.14 10.41 -12.27
CA ALA A 73 2.61 11.51 -11.44
C ALA A 73 1.83 11.51 -10.12
N LEU A 74 2.56 11.68 -9.02
CA LEU A 74 2.07 11.63 -7.65
C LEU A 74 2.21 13.03 -7.06
N HIS A 75 1.10 13.66 -6.74
CA HIS A 75 1.05 15.04 -6.23
C HIS A 75 0.55 15.07 -4.79
N ASP A 76 1.02 16.03 -4.00
CA ASP A 76 0.54 16.22 -2.62
C ASP A 76 -0.96 16.55 -2.62
N ALA A 77 -1.78 15.79 -1.88
CA ALA A 77 -3.22 16.07 -1.83
C ALA A 77 -3.54 17.34 -1.03
N THR A 78 -2.65 17.79 -0.14
CA THR A 78 -2.79 19.04 0.62
C THR A 78 -2.37 20.27 -0.22
N ALA A 79 -1.55 20.06 -1.25
CA ALA A 79 -1.11 21.08 -2.20
C ALA A 79 -1.03 20.46 -3.62
N PRO A 80 -2.15 20.33 -4.35
CA PRO A 80 -2.23 19.53 -5.59
C PRO A 80 -1.29 19.93 -6.72
N ASP A 81 -0.75 21.15 -6.71
CA ASP A 81 0.22 21.63 -7.68
C ASP A 81 1.67 21.20 -7.35
N VAL A 82 1.89 20.57 -6.18
CA VAL A 82 3.19 20.09 -5.73
C VAL A 82 3.39 18.63 -6.16
N LEU A 83 4.29 18.41 -7.11
CA LEU A 83 4.75 17.08 -7.50
C LEU A 83 5.62 16.47 -6.39
N LEU A 84 5.33 15.24 -5.97
CA LEU A 84 6.15 14.48 -5.03
C LEU A 84 7.10 13.53 -5.74
N CYS A 85 6.58 12.79 -6.73
CA CYS A 85 7.38 11.92 -7.59
C CYS A 85 6.68 11.61 -8.90
N ALA A 86 7.46 11.18 -9.89
CA ALA A 86 7.00 10.68 -11.18
C ALA A 86 7.48 9.25 -11.42
N LEU A 87 6.65 8.44 -12.06
CA LEU A 87 6.94 7.09 -12.52
C LEU A 87 6.93 7.10 -14.04
N THR A 88 8.12 6.93 -14.64
CA THR A 88 8.27 6.89 -16.10
C THR A 88 8.51 5.46 -16.55
N PRO A 89 7.69 4.91 -17.45
CA PRO A 89 7.89 3.57 -17.96
C PRO A 89 9.14 3.49 -18.82
N GLU A 90 9.85 2.38 -18.68
CA GLU A 90 10.99 1.98 -19.50
C GLU A 90 10.76 0.56 -19.99
N GLU A 91 11.44 0.17 -21.07
CA GLU A 91 11.37 -1.20 -21.61
C GLU A 91 9.89 -1.67 -21.81
N SER A 92 9.06 -0.79 -22.37
CA SER A 92 7.62 -1.04 -22.59
C SER A 92 6.87 -1.48 -21.31
N GLY A 93 7.22 -0.89 -20.17
CA GLY A 93 6.57 -1.16 -18.88
C GLY A 93 7.08 -2.41 -18.16
N ALA A 94 8.19 -3.00 -18.63
CA ALA A 94 8.93 -3.99 -17.86
C ALA A 94 9.69 -3.36 -16.69
N ARG A 95 10.03 -2.06 -16.78
CA ARG A 95 10.66 -1.28 -15.72
C ARG A 95 10.02 0.10 -15.61
N TYR A 96 10.09 0.71 -14.44
CA TYR A 96 9.72 2.08 -14.19
C TYR A 96 10.84 2.78 -13.42
N ARG A 97 11.29 3.93 -13.93
CA ARG A 97 12.12 4.86 -13.15
C ARG A 97 11.23 5.71 -12.27
N VAL A 98 11.59 5.84 -10.99
CA VAL A 98 10.91 6.72 -10.03
C VAL A 98 11.83 7.89 -9.72
N THR A 99 11.39 9.11 -10.00
CA THR A 99 12.13 10.35 -9.71
C THR A 99 11.35 11.26 -8.77
N ASP A 100 12.04 12.11 -8.02
CA ASP A 100 11.40 13.18 -7.26
C ASP A 100 10.99 14.37 -8.15
N ALA A 101 10.59 15.47 -7.51
CA ALA A 101 10.16 16.70 -8.17
C ALA A 101 11.30 17.40 -8.93
N ASP A 102 12.54 17.24 -8.48
CA ASP A 102 13.74 17.81 -9.09
C ASP A 102 14.33 16.89 -10.18
N GLY A 103 13.73 15.70 -10.36
CA GLY A 103 14.18 14.70 -11.34
C GLY A 103 15.28 13.77 -10.81
N ALA A 104 15.64 13.86 -9.53
CA ALA A 104 16.60 12.95 -8.94
C ALA A 104 15.98 11.55 -8.78
N GLU A 105 16.74 10.51 -9.10
CA GLU A 105 16.27 9.13 -9.04
C GLU A 105 16.09 8.68 -7.58
N LEU A 106 14.87 8.27 -7.24
CA LEU A 106 14.54 7.65 -5.95
C LEU A 106 14.74 6.13 -6.00
N GLY A 107 14.52 5.53 -7.17
CA GLY A 107 14.70 4.10 -7.36
C GLY A 107 14.10 3.59 -8.66
N LEU A 108 14.20 2.27 -8.84
CA LEU A 108 13.69 1.55 -10.00
C LEU A 108 12.69 0.49 -9.54
N ILE A 109 11.59 0.34 -10.27
CA ILE A 109 10.60 -0.72 -10.05
C ILE A 109 10.57 -1.60 -11.28
N HIS A 110 10.67 -2.90 -11.07
CA HIS A 110 10.85 -3.89 -12.13
C HIS A 110 9.72 -4.90 -12.09
N ARG A 111 9.17 -5.21 -13.26
CA ARG A 111 8.18 -6.26 -13.41
C ARG A 111 8.88 -7.60 -13.39
N THR A 112 8.40 -8.51 -12.55
CA THR A 112 8.89 -9.88 -12.53
C THR A 112 8.65 -10.55 -13.89
N PRO A 113 9.72 -11.05 -14.54
CA PRO A 113 9.62 -11.73 -15.83
C PRO A 113 8.67 -12.93 -15.73
N ALA A 114 7.92 -13.22 -16.81
CA ALA A 114 6.91 -14.29 -16.82
C ALA A 114 7.45 -15.63 -16.31
N ALA A 115 8.68 -16.00 -16.70
CA ALA A 115 9.35 -17.23 -16.26
C ALA A 115 9.58 -17.33 -14.75
N LYS A 116 9.63 -16.21 -14.02
CA LYS A 116 9.87 -16.15 -12.57
C LYS A 116 8.59 -15.92 -11.75
N ARG A 117 7.43 -15.72 -12.40
CA ARG A 117 6.15 -15.39 -11.73
C ARG A 117 5.53 -16.53 -10.93
N THR A 118 6.06 -17.75 -11.02
CA THR A 118 5.70 -18.86 -10.13
C THR A 118 6.40 -18.76 -8.77
N LEU A 119 7.53 -18.05 -8.71
CA LEU A 119 8.38 -17.91 -7.53
C LEU A 119 8.34 -16.49 -6.94
N GLN A 120 8.05 -15.48 -7.77
CA GLN A 120 8.05 -14.06 -7.43
C GLN A 120 6.71 -13.38 -7.77
N HIS A 121 6.25 -12.50 -6.89
CA HIS A 121 5.14 -11.59 -7.16
C HIS A 121 5.50 -10.58 -8.25
N THR A 122 4.48 -9.89 -8.78
CA THR A 122 4.54 -9.11 -10.02
C THR A 122 5.62 -8.01 -10.07
N TRP A 123 5.98 -7.41 -8.94
CA TRP A 123 6.87 -6.24 -8.88
C TRP A 123 7.94 -6.41 -7.79
N TRP A 124 9.17 -6.03 -8.11
CA TRP A 124 10.29 -5.85 -7.19
C TRP A 124 10.93 -4.49 -7.44
N PHE A 125 11.76 -3.98 -6.52
CA PHE A 125 12.30 -2.64 -6.64
C PHE A 125 13.71 -2.50 -6.06
N GLN A 126 14.37 -1.40 -6.43
CA GLN A 126 15.71 -1.02 -6.01
C GLN A 126 15.68 0.43 -5.50
N GLN A 127 16.47 0.71 -4.47
CA GLN A 127 16.71 2.05 -3.98
C GLN A 127 18.22 2.24 -3.83
N ALA A 128 18.75 3.38 -4.28
CA ALA A 128 20.18 3.65 -4.22
C ALA A 128 20.71 3.49 -2.77
N GLY A 129 21.86 2.83 -2.64
CA GLY A 129 22.49 2.56 -1.33
C GLY A 129 21.92 1.38 -0.55
N HIS A 130 20.94 0.63 -1.09
CA HIS A 130 20.31 -0.50 -0.42
C HIS A 130 20.23 -1.76 -1.29
N PRO A 131 20.15 -2.96 -0.69
CA PRO A 131 19.95 -4.20 -1.43
C PRO A 131 18.64 -4.23 -2.22
N ASP A 132 18.61 -5.03 -3.28
CA ASP A 132 17.40 -5.28 -4.07
C ASP A 132 16.26 -5.81 -3.20
N VAL A 133 15.05 -5.30 -3.43
CA VAL A 133 13.86 -5.64 -2.66
C VAL A 133 12.88 -6.42 -3.52
N VAL A 134 12.79 -7.72 -3.28
CA VAL A 134 11.98 -8.64 -4.08
C VAL A 134 10.77 -9.10 -3.27
N ALA A 135 9.72 -9.62 -3.91
CA ALA A 135 8.59 -10.32 -3.28
C ALA A 135 8.50 -11.76 -3.82
N ARG A 136 8.83 -12.80 -3.04
CA ARG A 136 8.73 -14.23 -3.40
C ARG A 136 7.58 -14.91 -2.68
N TYR A 137 6.90 -15.83 -3.36
CA TYR A 137 5.77 -16.59 -2.80
C TYR A 137 6.17 -17.48 -1.61
N HIS A 138 7.41 -17.98 -1.58
CA HIS A 138 7.85 -18.99 -0.62
C HIS A 138 8.51 -18.45 0.65
N TRP A 139 8.80 -17.16 0.75
CA TRP A 139 9.41 -16.65 1.98
C TRP A 139 8.46 -16.63 3.19
N ALA A 140 7.17 -16.89 2.97
CA ALA A 140 6.20 -17.03 4.05
C ALA A 140 6.30 -18.37 4.82
N ARG A 141 7.24 -19.27 4.48
CA ARG A 141 7.53 -20.45 5.34
C ARG A 141 8.17 -20.05 6.68
N GLY A 142 8.80 -18.86 6.75
CA GLY A 142 9.29 -18.23 7.97
C GLY A 142 8.44 -17.02 8.35
N SER A 143 7.52 -17.25 9.28
CA SER A 143 7.00 -16.27 10.24
C SER A 143 6.20 -15.06 9.68
N ALA A 144 4.88 -15.22 9.71
CA ALA A 144 4.00 -14.11 10.07
C ALA A 144 4.03 -13.85 11.60
N LYS A 145 4.62 -14.77 12.38
CA LYS A 145 4.78 -14.72 13.84
C LYS A 145 5.85 -13.70 14.31
N GLU A 146 6.93 -13.47 13.56
CA GLU A 146 7.95 -12.45 13.88
C GLU A 146 7.53 -11.05 13.42
N ILE A 147 6.64 -10.94 12.42
CA ILE A 147 6.02 -9.66 12.03
C ILE A 147 5.16 -9.12 13.19
N VAL A 148 4.50 -10.00 13.94
CA VAL A 148 3.75 -9.68 15.18
C VAL A 148 4.68 -9.37 16.36
N GLY A 149 5.87 -9.99 16.42
CA GLY A 149 6.84 -9.79 17.51
C GLY A 149 7.41 -8.37 17.58
N ARG A 150 7.83 -7.80 16.44
CA ARG A 150 8.45 -6.45 16.41
C ARG A 150 7.44 -5.29 16.44
N GLY A 151 6.16 -5.54 16.19
CA GLY A 151 5.09 -4.55 16.38
C GLY A 151 4.77 -4.30 17.87
N ARG A 152 5.06 -5.26 18.75
CA ARG A 152 4.80 -5.14 20.19
C ARG A 152 5.79 -4.22 20.92
N GLU A 153 7.06 -4.17 20.51
CA GLU A 153 8.06 -3.30 21.16
C GLU A 153 7.83 -1.81 20.89
N ARG A 154 7.28 -1.43 19.71
CA ARG A 154 6.94 -0.03 19.42
C ARG A 154 5.61 0.44 20.02
N LEU A 155 4.74 -0.49 20.42
CA LEU A 155 3.47 -0.17 21.10
C LEU A 155 3.66 0.19 22.58
N ALA A 156 4.82 -0.11 23.17
CA ALA A 156 5.10 0.19 24.58
C ALA A 156 5.40 1.69 24.87
N GLN A 157 5.55 2.54 23.83
CA GLN A 157 5.90 3.96 24.00
C GLN A 157 4.89 4.97 23.45
N GLY A 158 3.66 4.57 23.08
CA GLY A 158 2.68 5.54 22.60
C GLY A 158 1.25 5.03 22.71
N ALA A 159 0.50 5.64 23.62
CA ALA A 159 -0.92 5.40 23.85
C ALA A 159 -1.76 5.59 22.57
N GLY A 160 -2.60 4.60 22.24
CA GLY A 160 -3.59 4.75 21.16
C GLY A 160 -4.02 3.44 20.48
N ALA A 161 -4.68 2.56 21.23
CA ALA A 161 -5.67 1.57 20.81
C ALA A 161 -5.52 0.79 19.46
N ALA A 162 -5.33 -0.53 19.62
CA ALA A 162 -6.05 -1.58 18.88
C ALA A 162 -5.78 -1.79 17.36
N VAL A 163 -4.52 -1.92 16.94
CA VAL A 163 -4.19 -2.33 15.55
C VAL A 163 -3.38 -3.64 15.46
N GLY A 164 -2.99 -4.25 16.59
CA GLY A 164 -2.19 -5.49 16.59
C GLY A 164 -2.96 -6.81 16.47
N GLY A 165 -4.30 -6.81 16.56
CA GLY A 165 -5.09 -8.05 16.72
C GLY A 165 -5.46 -8.78 15.42
N VAL A 166 -5.53 -8.09 14.29
CA VAL A 166 -6.11 -8.67 13.05
C VAL A 166 -5.11 -9.52 12.27
N VAL A 167 -3.81 -9.36 12.52
CA VAL A 167 -2.77 -10.17 11.84
C VAL A 167 -2.71 -11.59 12.41
N ALA A 168 -3.05 -11.79 13.68
CA ALA A 168 -3.03 -13.11 14.32
C ALA A 168 -4.22 -14.00 13.93
N ALA A 169 -5.41 -13.43 13.76
CA ALA A 169 -6.64 -14.17 13.48
C ALA A 169 -6.71 -14.77 12.05
N LEU A 170 -5.86 -14.31 11.13
CA LEU A 170 -5.76 -14.88 9.78
C LEU A 170 -4.74 -16.03 9.66
N LEU A 171 -4.08 -16.40 10.77
CA LEU A 171 -3.04 -17.41 10.81
C LEU A 171 -3.42 -18.66 11.61
N ASP A 172 -4.44 -18.58 12.48
CA ASP A 172 -5.05 -19.75 13.12
C ASP A 172 -6.08 -20.36 12.17
N GLY A 173 -5.59 -21.25 11.30
CA GLY A 173 -6.45 -22.21 10.62
C GLY A 173 -6.88 -23.30 11.59
N SER A 174 -7.97 -23.10 12.30
CA SER A 174 -8.69 -24.19 12.96
C SER A 174 -9.59 -24.90 11.93
N GLU A 175 -9.53 -26.23 11.98
CA GLU A 175 -10.25 -27.17 11.13
C GLU A 175 -11.77 -26.99 11.25
N GLY A 176 -12.46 -27.05 10.10
CA GLY A 176 -13.90 -27.36 10.03
C GLY A 176 -14.78 -26.23 9.48
N GLY A 177 -15.40 -26.49 8.33
CA GLY A 177 -16.61 -25.79 7.88
C GLY A 177 -16.40 -24.79 6.74
N ASP A 178 -17.02 -25.13 5.60
CA ASP A 178 -17.44 -24.25 4.50
C ASP A 178 -16.47 -23.11 4.12
N GLN A 179 -15.55 -23.38 3.19
CA GLN A 179 -14.49 -22.43 2.78
C GLN A 179 -15.10 -21.16 2.15
N PRO A 180 -15.05 -19.97 2.80
CA PRO A 180 -15.21 -18.73 2.07
C PRO A 180 -14.02 -18.57 1.12
N ALA A 181 -14.26 -17.99 -0.06
CA ALA A 181 -13.25 -17.76 -1.10
C ALA A 181 -11.91 -17.31 -0.48
N ARG A 182 -10.88 -18.13 -0.64
CA ARG A 182 -9.57 -18.04 0.02
C ARG A 182 -9.10 -16.60 0.11
N ALA A 183 -9.05 -16.04 1.32
CA ALA A 183 -8.66 -14.65 1.55
C ALA A 183 -7.30 -14.35 0.86
N PRO A 184 -7.13 -13.16 0.24
CA PRO A 184 -5.90 -12.84 -0.46
C PRO A 184 -4.70 -12.95 0.48
N ARG A 185 -3.70 -13.75 0.12
CA ARG A 185 -2.51 -13.88 0.97
C ARG A 185 -1.75 -12.55 1.04
N PRO A 186 -1.15 -12.24 2.20
CA PRO A 186 -0.25 -11.10 2.31
C PRO A 186 0.94 -11.28 1.38
N VAL A 187 1.50 -10.16 0.91
CA VAL A 187 2.71 -10.11 0.10
C VAL A 187 3.77 -9.34 0.87
N THR A 188 4.95 -9.94 1.04
CA THR A 188 6.06 -9.32 1.77
C THR A 188 7.24 -9.13 0.83
N TRP A 189 7.73 -7.89 0.79
CA TRP A 189 8.94 -7.49 0.10
C TRP A 189 10.11 -7.51 1.09
N ARG A 190 11.19 -8.19 0.74
CA ARG A 190 12.38 -8.37 1.56
C ARG A 190 13.64 -8.04 0.77
N THR A 191 14.68 -7.60 1.47
CA THR A 191 16.02 -7.45 0.89
C THR A 191 16.52 -8.80 0.40
N GLN A 192 17.25 -8.81 -0.71
CA GLN A 192 17.95 -9.99 -1.23
C GLN A 192 19.40 -10.03 -0.72
N ASP A 193 19.56 -9.88 0.59
CA ASP A 193 20.82 -10.01 1.32
C ASP A 193 20.69 -11.10 2.40
N GLU A 194 21.76 -11.33 3.16
CA GLU A 194 21.77 -12.35 4.22
C GLU A 194 20.76 -12.08 5.34
N THR A 195 20.34 -10.81 5.51
CA THR A 195 19.43 -10.42 6.60
C THR A 195 17.95 -10.63 6.26
N GLU A 196 17.61 -10.72 4.96
CA GLU A 196 16.25 -10.80 4.44
C GLU A 196 15.26 -9.83 5.13
N THR A 197 15.73 -8.60 5.39
CA THR A 197 14.98 -7.56 6.10
C THR A 197 13.67 -7.27 5.40
N VAL A 198 12.55 -7.29 6.14
CA VAL A 198 11.22 -6.90 5.64
C VAL A 198 11.19 -5.40 5.39
N VAL A 199 10.89 -5.02 4.15
CA VAL A 199 10.90 -3.62 3.68
C VAL A 199 9.48 -3.08 3.52
N LEU A 200 8.58 -3.86 2.90
CA LEU A 200 7.20 -3.47 2.62
C LEU A 200 6.30 -4.72 2.75
N THR A 201 5.10 -4.55 3.30
CA THR A 201 4.09 -5.63 3.33
C THR A 201 2.78 -5.13 2.74
N SER A 202 2.12 -5.95 1.93
CA SER A 202 0.73 -5.74 1.52
C SER A 202 -0.18 -6.75 2.21
N VAL A 203 -1.23 -6.26 2.88
CA VAL A 203 -2.23 -7.09 3.57
C VAL A 203 -3.64 -6.67 3.17
N PRO A 204 -4.58 -7.60 2.95
CA PRO A 204 -5.99 -7.24 2.88
C PRO A 204 -6.48 -6.84 4.27
N LEU A 205 -7.06 -5.66 4.41
CA LEU A 205 -7.73 -5.19 5.61
C LEU A 205 -9.15 -4.80 5.22
N GLU A 206 -10.15 -5.49 5.78
CA GLU A 206 -11.58 -5.16 5.58
C GLU A 206 -11.99 -5.04 4.09
N GLY A 207 -11.47 -5.93 3.25
CA GLY A 207 -11.81 -5.98 1.82
C GLY A 207 -11.04 -5.00 0.93
N VAL A 208 -10.17 -4.17 1.50
CA VAL A 208 -9.23 -3.33 0.73
C VAL A 208 -7.79 -3.79 0.92
N ARG A 209 -6.97 -3.64 -0.11
CA ARG A 209 -5.55 -3.96 -0.04
C ARG A 209 -4.78 -2.77 0.51
N THR A 210 -4.06 -3.01 1.60
CA THR A 210 -3.23 -2.00 2.27
C THR A 210 -1.76 -2.35 2.15
N TYR A 211 -0.91 -1.36 2.40
CA TYR A 211 0.53 -1.41 2.28
C TYR A 211 1.15 -0.80 3.54
N LEU A 212 2.20 -1.42 4.08
CA LEU A 212 2.91 -0.99 5.28
C LEU A 212 4.43 -0.97 5.02
N PRO A 213 5.05 0.21 4.93
CA PRO A 213 6.50 0.37 4.98
C PRO A 213 7.05 -0.04 6.34
N HIS A 214 8.14 -0.80 6.36
CA HIS A 214 8.80 -1.28 7.59
C HIS A 214 10.22 -0.75 7.75
N ALA A 215 10.98 -0.67 6.65
CA ALA A 215 12.35 -0.22 6.67
C ALA A 215 12.43 1.31 6.81
N PRO A 216 13.18 1.85 7.79
CA PRO A 216 13.27 3.30 8.00
C PRO A 216 14.00 4.02 6.86
N TRP A 217 14.83 3.30 6.11
CA TRP A 217 15.54 3.83 4.95
C TRP A 217 14.67 3.88 3.68
N LEU A 218 13.54 3.18 3.64
CA LEU A 218 12.69 3.14 2.44
C LEU A 218 12.07 4.52 2.20
N ASP A 219 12.33 5.09 1.03
CA ASP A 219 11.62 6.29 0.61
C ASP A 219 10.13 5.96 0.42
N ARG A 220 9.27 6.69 1.12
CA ARG A 220 7.81 6.48 1.09
C ARG A 220 7.23 6.69 -0.30
N ARG A 221 7.79 7.61 -1.09
CA ARG A 221 7.38 7.85 -2.47
C ARG A 221 7.64 6.62 -3.34
N LEU A 222 8.75 5.91 -3.09
CA LEU A 222 9.03 4.62 -3.75
C LEU A 222 8.04 3.53 -3.31
N ALA A 223 7.68 3.47 -2.02
CA ALA A 223 6.64 2.56 -1.54
C ALA A 223 5.26 2.84 -2.17
N PHE A 224 4.90 4.13 -2.31
CA PHE A 224 3.68 4.55 -3.00
C PHE A 224 3.71 4.15 -4.47
N ALA A 225 4.83 4.35 -5.16
CA ALA A 225 5.01 3.98 -6.55
C ALA A 225 4.81 2.48 -6.80
N VAL A 226 5.37 1.61 -5.94
CA VAL A 226 5.17 0.15 -6.01
C VAL A 226 3.69 -0.21 -5.85
N ALA A 227 2.98 0.43 -4.91
CA ALA A 227 1.57 0.21 -4.72
C ALA A 227 0.74 0.70 -5.92
N VAL A 228 1.06 1.86 -6.50
CA VAL A 228 0.38 2.39 -7.69
C VAL A 228 0.45 1.40 -8.86
N LEU A 229 1.64 0.89 -9.17
CA LEU A 229 1.84 -0.09 -10.27
C LEU A 229 1.16 -1.43 -10.01
N ARG A 230 0.90 -1.77 -8.75
CA ARG A 230 0.25 -3.03 -8.38
C ARG A 230 -1.28 -2.94 -8.42
N GLU A 231 -1.84 -1.77 -8.18
CA GLU A 231 -3.28 -1.50 -8.31
C GLU A 231 -3.66 -0.92 -9.69
N ALA A 232 -2.69 -0.77 -10.61
CA ALA A 232 -2.87 -0.21 -11.95
C ALA A 232 -3.64 -1.14 -12.89
#